data_AF-A0A7X9A1Z4-F1
#
_entry.id   AF-A0A7X9A1Z4-F1
#
_cell.length_a   1.000
_cell.length_b   1.000
_cell.length_c   1.000
_cell.angle_alpha   90.00
_cell.angle_beta   90.00
_cell.angle_gamma   90.00
#
_symmetry.space_group_name_H-M   'P 1'
#
loop_
_entity.id
_entity.type
_entity.pdbx_description
1 polymer ?
#
loop_
_entity_poly.entity_id
_entity_poly.type
_entity_poly.pdbx_seq_one_letter_code
_entity_poly.pdbx_strand_id
1 'polypeptide(L)'
;SGFAPYEMRKGDQVIGIDVEIMAAVAKSMDKELVIEDMNFDSLIPAVQSGKIDIIAAGLTVTEARKEEIDFSDDYVVGAKQVLVVKAADLN
;
A
#
# COMPACT_ATOMS: atom_id res chain seq x y z
N SER A 1 -2.41 4.72 -6.34
CA SER A 1 -3.85 4.53 -6.05
C SER A 1 -4.47 3.70 -7.15
N GLY A 2 -5.22 2.65 -6.82
CA GLY A 2 -5.78 1.74 -7.83
C GLY A 2 -6.17 0.35 -7.29
N PHE A 3 -6.01 0.12 -5.99
CA PHE A 3 -6.23 -1.18 -5.36
C PHE A 3 -7.26 -1.07 -4.25
N ALA A 4 -8.53 -0.92 -4.65
CA ALA A 4 -9.66 -0.89 -3.73
C ALA A 4 -9.73 -2.17 -2.87
N PRO A 5 -10.02 -2.10 -1.56
CA PRO A 5 -10.32 -0.91 -0.75
C PRO A 5 -9.09 -0.27 -0.05
N TYR A 6 -7.88 -0.74 -0.34
CA TYR A 6 -6.64 -0.35 0.37
C TYR A 6 -6.22 1.08 0.03
N GLU A 7 -6.13 1.40 -1.25
CA GLU A 7 -5.85 2.75 -1.71
C GLU A 7 -6.54 3.06 -3.05
N MET A 8 -7.38 4.10 -3.03
CA MET A 8 -8.18 4.54 -4.17
C MET A 8 -8.29 6.06 -4.21
N ARG A 9 -8.62 6.60 -5.38
CA ARG A 9 -8.90 8.02 -5.53
C ARG A 9 -10.36 8.34 -5.30
N LYS A 10 -10.62 9.41 -4.55
CA LYS A 10 -11.92 10.07 -4.43
C LYS A 10 -11.74 11.54 -4.76
N GLY A 11 -11.99 11.90 -6.02
CA GLY A 11 -11.57 13.19 -6.56
C GLY A 11 -10.04 13.31 -6.50
N ASP A 12 -9.55 14.41 -5.93
CA ASP A 12 -8.11 14.68 -5.82
C ASP A 12 -7.45 13.99 -4.62
N GLN A 13 -8.24 13.39 -3.71
CA GLN A 13 -7.74 12.74 -2.51
C GLN A 13 -7.48 11.25 -2.74
N VAL A 14 -6.41 10.73 -2.13
CA VAL A 14 -6.20 9.29 -1.94
C VAL A 14 -6.83 8.90 -0.61
N ILE A 15 -7.66 7.87 -0.62
CA ILE A 15 -8.36 7.33 0.54
C ILE A 15 -8.25 5.80 0.56
N GLY A 16 -8.54 5.18 1.70
CA GLY A 16 -8.62 3.73 1.84
C GLY A 16 -7.99 3.24 3.14
N ILE A 17 -7.95 1.93 3.31
CA ILE A 17 -7.44 1.28 4.54
C ILE A 17 -6.00 1.70 4.83
N ASP A 18 -5.13 1.71 3.82
CA ASP A 18 -3.71 2.04 4.00
C ASP A 18 -3.53 3.50 4.44
N VAL A 19 -4.35 4.41 3.89
CA VAL A 19 -4.35 5.83 4.28
C VAL A 19 -4.83 6.02 5.72
N GLU A 20 -5.89 5.31 6.13
CA GLU A 20 -6.42 5.40 7.49
C GLU A 20 -5.45 4.86 8.53
N ILE A 21 -4.78 3.73 8.23
CA ILE A 21 -3.73 3.16 9.08
C ILE A 21 -2.58 4.16 9.22
N MET A 22 -2.07 4.69 8.11
CA MET A 22 -0.95 5.64 8.16
C MET A 22 -1.31 6.95 8.84
N ALA A 23 -2.56 7.41 8.74
CA ALA A 23 -3.03 8.57 9.48
C ALA A 23 -3.01 8.33 11.00
N ALA A 24 -3.38 7.12 11.44
CA ALA A 24 -3.31 6.74 12.85
C ALA A 24 -1.86 6.63 13.35
N VAL A 25 -0.96 6.07 12.54
CA VAL A 25 0.49 6.00 12.85
C VAL A 25 1.11 7.39 12.94
N ALA A 26 0.88 8.26 11.94
CA ALA A 26 1.41 9.62 11.97
C ALA A 26 0.91 10.40 13.20
N LYS A 27 -0.38 10.25 13.54
CA LYS A 27 -0.97 10.85 14.73
C LYS A 27 -0.34 10.34 16.04
N SER A 28 -0.04 9.06 16.16
CA SER A 28 0.58 8.50 17.37
C SER A 28 2.02 8.98 17.57
N MET A 29 2.67 9.39 16.48
CA MET A 29 4.03 9.91 16.46
C MET A 29 4.12 11.45 16.49
N ASP A 30 3.00 12.16 16.58
CA ASP A 30 2.92 13.62 16.46
C ASP A 30 3.57 14.14 15.15
N LYS A 31 3.24 13.48 14.03
CA LYS A 31 3.72 13.80 12.69
C LYS A 31 2.56 14.13 11.75
N GLU A 32 2.85 14.92 10.73
CA GLU A 32 1.95 15.16 9.59
C GLU A 32 2.09 14.03 8.58
N LEU A 33 0.96 13.49 8.10
CA LEU A 33 0.95 12.52 7.01
C LEU A 33 0.92 13.27 5.67
N VAL A 34 1.97 13.07 4.87
CA VAL A 34 2.03 13.50 3.46
C VAL A 34 1.88 12.26 2.58
N ILE A 35 0.94 12.29 1.63
CA ILE A 35 0.66 11.15 0.75
C ILE A 35 1.23 11.45 -0.63
N GLU A 36 2.22 10.64 -1.03
CA GLU A 36 2.80 10.66 -2.36
C GLU A 36 2.25 9.49 -3.20
N ASP A 37 1.37 9.79 -4.16
CA ASP A 37 0.79 8.78 -5.04
C ASP A 37 1.70 8.51 -6.25
N MET A 38 2.19 7.27 -6.37
CA MET A 38 3.13 6.87 -7.43
C MET A 38 2.91 5.44 -7.92
N ASN A 39 3.61 5.06 -8.98
CA ASN A 39 3.54 3.72 -9.55
C ASN A 39 4.13 2.68 -8.58
N PHE A 40 3.48 1.53 -8.47
CA PHE A 40 3.85 0.48 -7.52
C PHE A 40 5.31 0.00 -7.68
N ASP A 41 5.78 -0.15 -8.93
CA ASP A 41 7.14 -0.60 -9.23
C ASP A 41 8.22 0.41 -8.80
N SER A 42 7.84 1.66 -8.53
CA SER A 42 8.77 2.71 -8.09
C SER A 42 8.93 2.83 -6.58
N LEU A 43 8.11 2.11 -5.80
CA LEU A 43 8.02 2.30 -4.35
C LEU A 43 9.32 1.91 -3.62
N ILE A 44 9.88 0.73 -3.92
CA ILE A 44 11.11 0.26 -3.27
C ILE A 44 12.31 1.18 -3.58
N PRO A 45 12.58 1.55 -4.85
CA PRO A 45 13.62 2.54 -5.14
C PRO A 45 13.38 3.91 -4.47
N ALA A 46 12.11 4.33 -4.35
CA ALA A 46 11.77 5.61 -3.74
C ALA A 46 12.09 5.64 -2.23
N VAL A 47 11.82 4.55 -1.49
CA VAL A 47 12.17 4.49 -0.07
C VAL A 47 13.68 4.34 0.13
N GLN A 48 14.35 3.53 -0.69
CA GLN A 48 15.81 3.36 -0.62
C GLN A 48 16.58 4.65 -0.90
N SER A 49 16.06 5.49 -1.81
CA SER A 49 16.65 6.80 -2.11
C SER A 49 16.30 7.89 -1.09
N GLY A 50 15.40 7.61 -0.14
CA GLY A 50 14.90 8.60 0.82
C GLY A 50 13.95 9.63 0.21
N LYS A 51 13.39 9.37 -0.98
CA LYS A 51 12.34 10.21 -1.59
C LYS A 51 11.03 10.11 -0.80
N ILE A 52 10.74 8.93 -0.26
CA ILE A 52 9.63 8.66 0.66
C ILE A 52 10.19 7.95 1.89
N ASP A 53 9.53 8.10 3.03
CA ASP A 53 9.97 7.47 4.28
C ASP A 53 9.35 6.08 4.50
N ILE A 54 8.14 5.84 3.99
CA ILE A 54 7.33 4.64 4.26
C ILE A 54 6.53 4.26 3.01
N ILE A 55 6.34 2.95 2.79
CA ILE A 55 5.43 2.40 1.77
C ILE A 55 4.19 1.82 2.47
N ALA A 56 3.00 2.33 2.13
CA ALA A 56 1.71 1.74 2.48
C ALA A 56 0.85 1.66 1.22
N ALA A 57 0.91 0.50 0.55
CA ALA A 57 0.27 0.25 -0.74
C ALA A 57 0.03 -1.26 -0.98
N GLY A 58 -0.49 -1.99 0.01
CA GLY A 58 -0.72 -3.44 -0.10
C GLY A 58 0.52 -4.27 -0.46
N LEU A 59 1.71 -3.83 -0.01
CA LEU A 59 2.99 -4.45 -0.37
C LEU A 59 3.18 -5.78 0.37
N THR A 60 2.99 -6.90 -0.34
CA THR A 60 3.22 -8.24 0.23
C THR A 60 4.69 -8.40 0.67
N VAL A 61 4.88 -8.84 1.91
CA VAL A 61 6.20 -9.21 2.43
C VAL A 61 6.72 -10.44 1.70
N THR A 62 7.93 -10.34 1.13
CA THR A 62 8.64 -11.46 0.50
C THR A 62 10.10 -11.44 0.93
N GLU A 63 10.78 -12.58 0.90
CA GLU A 63 12.20 -12.65 1.27
C GLU A 63 13.07 -11.77 0.39
N ALA A 64 12.81 -11.73 -0.93
CA ALA A 64 13.51 -10.82 -1.84
C ALA A 64 13.35 -9.35 -1.44
N ARG A 65 12.14 -8.93 -1.02
CA ARG A 65 11.93 -7.54 -0.58
C ARG A 65 12.57 -7.24 0.77
N LYS A 66 12.64 -8.22 1.67
CA LYS A 66 13.34 -8.07 2.96
C LYS A 66 14.86 -7.91 2.80
N GLU A 67 15.43 -8.40 1.71
CA GLU A 67 16.83 -8.13 1.38
C GLU A 67 17.05 -6.67 0.93
N GLU A 68 15.99 -5.99 0.49
CA GLU A 68 16.05 -4.64 -0.08
C GLU A 68 15.60 -3.54 0.89
N ILE A 69 14.60 -3.81 1.75
CA ILE A 69 13.98 -2.86 2.68
C ILE A 69 13.51 -3.55 3.97
N ASP A 70 13.42 -2.78 5.05
CA ASP A 70 12.79 -3.23 6.30
C ASP A 70 11.25 -3.16 6.19
N PHE A 71 10.58 -4.04 6.94
CA PHE A 71 9.12 -4.09 7.05
C PHE A 71 8.68 -3.87 8.50
N SER A 72 7.48 -3.31 8.67
CA SER A 72 6.78 -3.33 9.95
C SER A 72 6.20 -4.72 10.24
N ASP A 73 5.54 -4.86 11.38
CA ASP A 73 4.59 -5.95 11.58
C ASP A 73 3.45 -5.86 10.55
N ASP A 74 2.94 -7.04 10.13
CA ASP A 74 1.87 -7.14 9.15
C ASP A 74 0.55 -6.53 9.70
N TYR A 75 -0.08 -5.64 8.94
CA TYR A 75 -1.44 -5.15 9.26
C TYR A 75 -2.55 -5.88 8.47
N VAL A 76 -2.19 -6.64 7.44
CA VAL A 76 -3.10 -7.55 6.71
C VAL A 76 -2.44 -8.91 6.56
N VAL A 77 -3.12 -9.96 7.02
CA VAL A 77 -2.62 -11.34 6.96
C VAL A 77 -3.57 -12.21 6.14
N GLY A 78 -3.01 -13.13 5.35
CA GLY A 78 -3.80 -14.15 4.64
C GLY A 78 -4.58 -13.63 3.43
N ALA A 79 -4.18 -12.49 2.85
CA ALA A 79 -4.74 -12.01 1.59
C ALA A 79 -4.55 -13.04 0.47
N LYS A 80 -5.60 -13.26 -0.33
CA LYS A 80 -5.58 -14.17 -1.49
C LYS A 80 -5.97 -13.41 -2.74
N GLN A 81 -5.21 -13.62 -3.81
CA GLN A 81 -5.61 -13.21 -5.14
C GLN A 81 -6.47 -14.30 -5.77
N VAL A 82 -7.58 -13.89 -6.38
CA VAL A 82 -8.50 -14.77 -7.10
C VAL A 82 -8.90 -14.14 -8.42
N LEU A 83 -9.13 -14.95 -9.45
CA LEU A 83 -9.74 -14.51 -10.69
C LEU A 83 -11.25 -14.62 -10.55
N VAL A 84 -11.96 -13.53 -10.81
CA VAL A 84 -13.43 -13.50 -10.83
C VAL A 84 -13.88 -13.34 -12.28
N VAL A 85 -14.62 -14.32 -12.78
CA VAL A 85 -15.30 -14.27 -14.07
C VAL A 85 -16.80 -14.21 -13.85
N LYS A 86 -17.55 -13.56 -14.75
CA LYS A 86 -19.00 -13.65 -14.68
C LYS A 86 -19.41 -15.10 -14.91
N ALA A 87 -20.38 -15.58 -14.16
CA ALA A 87 -20.86 -16.95 -14.31
C ALA A 87 -21.34 -17.27 -15.74
N ALA A 88 -21.87 -16.28 -16.45
CA ALA A 88 -22.30 -16.42 -17.85
C ALA A 88 -21.15 -16.61 -18.86
N ASP A 89 -19.92 -16.27 -18.48
CA ASP A 89 -18.74 -16.31 -19.34
C ASP A 89 -17.89 -17.58 -19.11
N LEU A 90 -18.35 -18.52 -18.28
CA LEU A 90 -17.66 -19.78 -17.92
C LEU A 90 -17.78 -20.90 -18.97
N ASN A 91 -18.22 -20.58 -20.19
CA ASN A 91 -18.50 -21.58 -21.24
C ASN A 91 -17.25 -22.26 -21.79
#